data_AF-A0A9X5X5Y1-F1
#
_entry.id   AF-A0A9X5X5Y1-F1
#
_cell.length_a   1.000
_cell.length_b   1.000
_cell.length_c   1.000
_cell.angle_alpha   90.00
_cell.angle_beta   90.00
_cell.angle_gamma   90.00
#
_symmetry.space_group_name_H-M   'P 1'
#
loop_
_entity.id
_entity.type
_entity.pdbx_description
1 polymer ?
#
loop_
_entity_poly.entity_id
_entity_poly.type
_entity_poly.pdbx_seq_one_letter_code
_entity_poly.pdbx_strand_id
1 'polypeptide(L)'
;MRTILITGQGGTGRTTAAAATALKAAREGTRTLLLTADRTDTLGAVLGVPTGAEPTDTAPRLTTWRPDANARFRADLTAFQDRATTALDLLGAARLDAEELTPLPGAEELALLRALRDAATSQTYDLLVVDLPPTPQALA
;
A
#
# COMPACT_ATOMS: atom_id res chain seq x y z
N MET A 1 16.48 8.00 -0.90
CA MET A 1 15.06 8.30 -0.70
C MET A 1 14.83 8.63 0.77
N ARG A 2 14.16 9.75 1.08
CA ARG A 2 13.72 10.09 2.45
C ARG A 2 12.32 9.55 2.68
N THR A 3 12.02 9.03 3.87
CA THR A 3 10.68 8.52 4.23
C THR A 3 10.10 9.33 5.38
N ILE A 4 8.84 9.77 5.25
CA ILE A 4 8.08 10.45 6.30
C ILE A 4 6.86 9.57 6.63
N LEU A 5 6.82 9.07 7.86
CA LEU A 5 5.68 8.33 8.39
C LEU A 5 4.77 9.28 9.15
N ILE A 6 3.51 9.39 8.74
CA ILE A 6 2.52 10.19 9.46
C ILE A 6 1.60 9.25 10.23
N THR A 7 1.61 9.39 11.56
CA THR A 7 0.81 8.58 12.50
C THR A 7 -0.10 9.48 13.34
N GLY A 8 -1.13 8.88 13.92
CA GLY A 8 -2.08 9.55 14.79
C GLY A 8 -3.32 8.70 15.05
N GLN A 9 -4.14 9.13 16.00
CA GLN A 9 -5.44 8.50 16.25
C GLN A 9 -6.38 8.69 15.04
N GLY A 10 -7.40 7.84 14.93
CA GLY A 10 -8.44 7.99 13.89
C GLY A 10 -9.10 9.38 13.96
N GLY A 11 -9.31 10.02 12.81
CA GLY A 11 -9.97 11.33 12.73
C GLY A 11 -9.12 12.56 13.07
N THR A 12 -7.81 12.40 13.34
CA THR A 12 -6.91 13.53 13.70
C THR A 12 -6.39 14.35 12.51
N GLY A 13 -6.82 14.03 11.28
CA GLY A 13 -6.38 14.73 10.06
C GLY A 13 -5.08 14.19 9.45
N ARG A 14 -4.64 12.98 9.84
CA ARG A 14 -3.45 12.29 9.33
C ARG A 14 -3.37 12.26 7.79
N THR A 15 -4.42 11.79 7.12
CA THR A 15 -4.49 11.72 5.65
C THR A 15 -4.37 13.09 5.00
N THR A 16 -5.00 14.11 5.57
CA THR A 16 -4.88 15.50 5.10
C THR A 16 -3.45 16.01 5.25
N ALA A 17 -2.81 15.74 6.39
CA ALA A 17 -1.42 16.11 6.63
C ALA A 17 -0.47 15.39 5.67
N ALA A 18 -0.70 14.11 5.38
CA ALA A 18 0.08 13.31 4.43
C ALA A 18 -0.05 13.84 3.00
N ALA A 19 -1.28 14.09 2.55
CA ALA A 19 -1.57 14.69 1.25
C ALA A 19 -0.92 16.07 1.10
N ALA A 20 -1.09 16.95 2.09
CA ALA A 20 -0.50 18.30 2.06
C ALA A 20 1.04 18.27 2.04
N THR A 21 1.65 17.37 2.82
CA THR A 21 3.11 17.19 2.87
C THR A 21 3.64 16.71 1.51
N ALA A 22 3.02 15.68 0.94
CA ALA A 22 3.43 15.12 -0.34
C ALA A 22 3.25 16.12 -1.49
N LEU A 23 2.11 16.81 -1.54
CA LEU A 23 1.81 17.79 -2.57
C LEU A 23 2.75 19.00 -2.51
N LYS A 24 3.09 19.46 -1.31
CA LYS A 24 4.09 20.53 -1.12
C LYS A 24 5.45 20.11 -1.68
N ALA A 25 5.94 18.94 -1.31
CA ALA A 25 7.24 18.45 -1.79
C ALA A 25 7.28 18.27 -3.32
N ALA A 26 6.19 17.75 -3.90
CA ALA A 26 6.05 17.62 -5.35
C ALA A 26 6.09 18.99 -6.06
N ARG A 27 5.38 20.00 -5.53
CA ARG A 27 5.41 21.38 -6.04
C ARG A 27 6.78 22.04 -5.93
N GLU A 28 7.58 21.66 -4.94
CA GLU A 28 8.97 22.09 -4.77
C GLU A 28 9.95 21.31 -5.67
N GLY A 29 9.46 20.41 -6.53
CA GLY A 29 10.27 19.69 -7.53
C GLY A 29 10.72 18.29 -7.11
N THR A 30 10.36 17.82 -5.91
CA THR A 30 10.76 16.51 -5.38
C THR A 30 9.89 15.40 -5.99
N ARG A 31 10.48 14.35 -6.57
CA ARG A 31 9.71 13.19 -7.04
C ARG A 31 9.14 12.45 -5.82
N THR A 32 7.82 12.56 -5.62
CA THR A 32 7.18 12.17 -4.37
C THR A 32 6.19 11.04 -4.59
N LEU A 33 6.27 10.00 -3.76
CA LEU A 33 5.25 8.96 -3.64
C LEU A 33 4.47 9.17 -2.34
N LEU A 34 3.15 9.20 -2.45
CA LEU A 34 2.23 9.16 -1.31
C LEU A 34 1.57 7.78 -1.22
N LEU A 35 1.96 7.02 -0.21
CA LEU A 35 1.45 5.68 0.08
C LEU A 35 0.40 5.76 1.20
N THR A 36 -0.73 5.09 1.05
CA THR A 36 -1.75 4.99 2.11
C THR A 36 -2.21 3.55 2.32
N ALA A 37 -2.49 3.22 3.58
CA ALA A 37 -3.10 1.96 3.98
C ALA A 37 -4.63 2.05 4.15
N ASP A 38 -5.24 3.18 3.77
CA ASP A 38 -6.68 3.32 3.87
C ASP A 38 -7.40 2.34 2.92
N ARG A 39 -8.46 1.70 3.41
CA ARG A 39 -9.31 0.81 2.62
C ARG A 39 -10.30 1.57 1.76
N THR A 40 -10.64 2.78 2.20
CA THR A 40 -11.50 3.69 1.46
C THR A 40 -10.66 4.66 0.62
N ASP A 41 -11.25 5.24 -0.42
CA ASP A 41 -10.56 6.28 -1.21
C ASP A 41 -10.60 7.65 -0.50
N THR A 42 -10.37 7.69 0.82
CA THR A 42 -10.33 8.96 1.57
C THR A 42 -9.23 9.86 1.03
N LEU A 43 -8.08 9.28 0.68
CA LEU A 43 -6.98 10.03 0.08
C LEU A 43 -7.40 10.66 -1.25
N GLY A 44 -8.09 9.91 -2.12
CA GLY A 44 -8.56 10.45 -3.39
C GLY A 44 -9.62 11.53 -3.21
N ALA A 45 -10.49 11.39 -2.22
CA ALA A 45 -11.42 12.46 -1.83
C ALA A 45 -10.70 13.73 -1.36
N VAL A 46 -9.61 13.60 -0.59
CA VAL A 46 -8.77 14.74 -0.15
C VAL A 46 -8.04 15.40 -1.32
N LEU A 47 -7.56 14.62 -2.28
CA LEU A 47 -6.82 15.13 -3.45
C LEU A 47 -7.74 15.60 -4.59
N GLY A 48 -9.01 15.22 -4.58
CA GLY A 48 -9.95 15.48 -5.67
C GLY A 48 -9.73 14.59 -6.91
N VAL A 49 -8.94 13.52 -6.79
CA VAL A 49 -8.63 12.57 -7.87
C VAL A 49 -8.61 11.14 -7.32
N PRO A 50 -9.12 10.13 -8.05
CA PRO A 50 -9.18 8.77 -7.53
C PRO A 50 -7.78 8.20 -7.31
N THR A 51 -7.61 7.44 -6.22
CA THR A 51 -6.39 6.66 -5.98
C THR A 51 -6.64 5.17 -6.21
N GLY A 52 -5.58 4.41 -6.51
CA GLY A 52 -5.69 3.03 -6.98
C GLY A 52 -4.71 2.06 -6.36
N ALA A 53 -4.96 0.78 -6.65
CA ALA A 53 -4.15 -0.37 -6.23
C ALA A 53 -2.72 -0.36 -6.77
N GLU A 54 -2.48 0.38 -7.86
CA GLU A 54 -1.18 0.55 -8.51
C GLU A 54 -0.70 2.01 -8.38
N PRO A 55 0.62 2.25 -8.35
CA PRO A 55 1.18 3.60 -8.36
C PRO A 55 0.66 4.41 -9.55
N THR A 56 -0.01 5.51 -9.28
CA THR A 56 -0.66 6.36 -10.29
C THR A 56 -0.26 7.82 -10.10
N ASP A 57 0.15 8.48 -11.18
CA ASP A 57 0.47 9.91 -11.17
C ASP A 57 -0.80 10.73 -11.01
N THR A 58 -0.92 11.45 -9.90
CA THR A 58 -2.10 12.25 -9.54
C THR A 58 -1.85 13.75 -9.69
N ALA A 59 -0.60 14.17 -9.69
CA ALA A 59 -0.18 15.53 -10.03
C ALA A 59 1.27 15.52 -10.55
N PRO A 60 1.77 16.61 -11.15
CA PRO A 60 3.16 16.70 -11.54
C PRO A 60 4.09 16.37 -10.36
N ARG A 61 4.94 15.35 -10.54
CA ARG A 61 5.89 14.83 -9.53
C ARG A 61 5.24 14.24 -8.27
N LEU A 62 3.95 13.96 -8.29
CA LEU A 62 3.22 13.27 -7.24
C LEU A 62 2.59 11.99 -7.80
N THR A 63 3.10 10.86 -7.34
CA THR A 63 2.47 9.56 -7.52
C THR A 63 1.76 9.19 -6.22
N THR A 64 0.57 8.60 -6.32
CA THR A 64 -0.15 8.03 -5.18
C THR A 64 -0.29 6.53 -5.33
N TRP A 65 -0.33 5.82 -4.22
CA TRP A 65 -0.50 4.38 -4.19
C TRP A 65 -1.33 3.98 -2.97
N ARG A 66 -2.43 3.24 -3.21
CA ARG A 66 -3.27 2.63 -2.18
C ARG A 66 -3.34 1.13 -2.45
N PRO A 67 -2.38 0.33 -1.97
CA PRO A 67 -2.33 -1.10 -2.25
C PRO A 67 -3.62 -1.81 -1.85
N ASP A 68 -4.14 -2.67 -2.72
CA ASP A 68 -5.21 -3.59 -2.35
C ASP A 68 -4.60 -4.82 -1.68
N ALA A 69 -4.66 -4.86 -0.34
CA ALA A 69 -4.11 -5.95 0.44
C ALA A 69 -4.72 -7.32 0.09
N ASN A 70 -6.01 -7.36 -0.26
CA ASN A 70 -6.72 -8.59 -0.54
C ASN A 70 -6.32 -9.14 -1.91
N ALA A 71 -6.34 -8.29 -2.92
CA ALA A 71 -5.89 -8.66 -4.26
C ALA A 71 -4.43 -9.10 -4.24
N ARG A 72 -3.57 -8.40 -3.47
CA ARG A 72 -2.16 -8.75 -3.33
C ARG A 72 -1.95 -10.08 -2.61
N PHE A 73 -2.65 -10.31 -1.50
CA PHE A 73 -2.57 -11.56 -0.76
C PHE A 73 -2.97 -12.76 -1.63
N ARG A 74 -4.09 -12.64 -2.34
CA ARG A 74 -4.56 -13.65 -3.29
C ARG A 74 -3.52 -13.96 -4.36
N ALA A 75 -2.99 -12.92 -5.01
CA ALA A 75 -1.98 -13.07 -6.05
C ALA A 75 -0.71 -13.78 -5.52
N ASP A 76 -0.25 -13.42 -4.33
CA ASP A 76 0.96 -14.03 -3.75
C ASP A 76 0.73 -15.49 -3.34
N LEU A 77 -0.45 -15.84 -2.82
CA LEU A 77 -0.78 -17.21 -2.44
C LEU A 77 -0.98 -18.11 -3.66
N THR A 78 -1.65 -17.63 -4.71
CA THR A 78 -1.75 -18.34 -6.00
C THR A 78 -0.36 -18.59 -6.57
N ALA A 79 0.49 -17.55 -6.63
CA ALA A 79 1.85 -17.69 -7.13
C ALA A 79 2.74 -18.61 -6.25
N PHE A 80 2.43 -18.77 -4.97
CA PHE A 80 3.09 -19.74 -4.10
C PHE A 80 2.64 -21.17 -4.42
N GLN A 81 1.33 -21.40 -4.58
CA GLN A 81 0.77 -22.70 -4.96
C GLN A 81 1.30 -23.18 -6.32
N ASP A 82 1.48 -22.27 -7.28
CA ASP A 82 2.07 -22.56 -8.59
C ASP A 82 3.56 -22.94 -8.54
N ARG A 83 4.29 -22.49 -7.51
CA ARG A 83 5.69 -22.87 -7.31
C ARG A 83 5.82 -24.15 -6.48
N ALA A 84 4.88 -24.38 -5.57
CA ALA A 84 4.86 -25.52 -4.67
C ALA A 84 4.07 -26.71 -5.25
N THR A 85 3.63 -26.64 -6.51
CA THR A 85 2.69 -27.59 -7.11
C THR A 85 3.12 -29.04 -6.94
N THR A 86 4.37 -29.36 -7.24
CA THR A 86 4.91 -30.71 -7.08
C THR A 86 4.84 -31.20 -5.64
N ALA A 87 5.10 -30.33 -4.65
CA ALA A 87 5.04 -30.69 -3.24
C ALA A 87 3.60 -30.83 -2.74
N LEU A 88 2.69 -29.97 -3.20
CA LEU A 88 1.27 -30.02 -2.86
C LEU A 88 0.60 -31.28 -3.42
N ASP A 89 0.92 -31.65 -4.67
CA ASP A 89 0.41 -32.85 -5.32
C ASP A 89 0.89 -34.12 -4.59
N LEU A 90 2.16 -34.15 -4.13
CA LEU A 90 2.71 -35.25 -3.32
C LEU A 90 2.04 -35.39 -1.95
N LEU A 91 1.56 -34.29 -1.37
CA LEU A 91 0.87 -34.26 -0.08
C LEU A 91 -0.66 -34.45 -0.22
N GLY A 92 -1.18 -34.56 -1.44
CA GLY A 92 -2.61 -34.67 -1.71
C GLY A 92 -3.42 -33.42 -1.31
N ALA A 93 -2.78 -32.26 -1.26
CA ALA A 93 -3.43 -31.02 -0.86
C ALA A 93 -4.29 -30.44 -2.01
N ALA A 94 -5.53 -30.05 -1.70
CA ALA A 94 -6.37 -29.32 -2.64
C ALA A 94 -5.87 -27.88 -2.82
N ARG A 95 -5.86 -27.41 -4.06
CA ARG A 95 -5.57 -26.00 -4.38
C ARG A 95 -6.80 -25.16 -4.05
N LEU A 96 -6.56 -23.95 -3.58
CA LEU A 96 -7.60 -22.98 -3.26
C LEU A 96 -7.67 -21.95 -4.38
N ASP A 97 -8.87 -21.70 -4.89
CA ASP A 97 -9.11 -20.65 -5.87
C ASP A 97 -8.98 -19.27 -5.22
N ALA A 98 -8.62 -18.26 -6.01
CA ALA A 98 -8.41 -16.90 -5.50
C ALA A 98 -9.67 -16.33 -4.83
N GLU A 99 -10.87 -16.71 -5.29
CA GLU A 99 -12.14 -16.32 -4.69
C GLU A 99 -12.42 -17.00 -3.34
N GLU A 100 -11.87 -18.18 -3.09
CA GLU A 100 -12.03 -18.93 -1.82
C GLU A 100 -11.12 -18.38 -0.72
N LEU A 101 -10.12 -17.58 -1.09
CA LEU A 101 -9.16 -17.00 -0.17
C LEU A 101 -9.74 -15.76 0.52
N THR A 102 -9.93 -15.90 1.83
CA THR A 102 -10.13 -14.79 2.74
C THR A 102 -8.77 -14.23 3.19
N PRO A 103 -8.64 -12.90 3.35
CA PRO A 103 -7.40 -12.31 3.83
C PRO A 103 -7.08 -12.82 5.23
N LEU A 104 -5.85 -13.27 5.45
CA LEU A 104 -5.38 -13.64 6.77
C LEU A 104 -5.29 -12.38 7.66
N PRO A 105 -5.45 -12.52 8.99
CA PRO A 105 -5.05 -11.48 9.93
C PRO A 105 -3.61 -11.05 9.64
N GLY A 106 -3.35 -9.74 9.55
CA GLY A 106 -2.02 -9.21 9.20
C GLY A 106 -1.77 -8.94 7.72
N ALA A 107 -2.71 -9.28 6.81
CA ALA A 107 -2.52 -9.11 5.38
C ALA A 107 -2.40 -7.64 4.96
N GLU A 108 -3.14 -6.74 5.62
CA GLU A 108 -3.11 -5.29 5.35
C GLU A 108 -1.75 -4.69 5.72
N GLU A 109 -1.23 -5.05 6.88
CA GLU A 109 0.06 -4.64 7.42
C GLU A 109 1.20 -5.16 6.55
N LEU A 110 1.12 -6.43 6.15
CA LEU A 110 2.11 -7.04 5.26
C LEU A 110 2.10 -6.39 3.87
N ALA A 111 0.92 -6.07 3.33
CA ALA A 111 0.79 -5.36 2.06
C ALA A 111 1.43 -3.97 2.13
N LEU A 112 1.18 -3.22 3.21
CA LEU A 112 1.81 -1.92 3.45
C LEU A 112 3.33 -2.03 3.56
N LEU A 113 3.84 -2.98 4.36
CA LEU A 113 5.29 -3.20 4.52
C LEU A 113 5.98 -3.57 3.20
N ARG A 114 5.32 -4.36 2.36
CA ARG A 114 5.83 -4.69 1.02
C ARG A 114 5.81 -3.47 0.11
N ALA A 115 4.72 -2.70 0.09
CA ALA A 115 4.66 -1.47 -0.69
C ALA A 115 5.73 -0.46 -0.26
N LEU A 116 5.99 -0.34 1.05
CA LEU A 116 7.08 0.46 1.61
C LEU A 116 8.45 -0.02 1.10
N ARG A 117 8.71 -1.33 1.15
CA ARG A 117 9.95 -1.93 0.63
C ARG A 117 10.10 -1.66 -0.86
N ASP A 118 9.07 -1.91 -1.65
CA ASP A 118 9.11 -1.80 -3.11
C ASP A 118 9.31 -0.34 -3.55
N ALA A 119 8.64 0.60 -2.86
CA ALA A 119 8.89 2.02 -3.02
C ALA A 119 10.35 2.38 -2.72
N ALA A 120 10.90 1.88 -1.60
CA ALA A 120 12.27 2.16 -1.17
C ALA A 120 13.34 1.59 -2.08
N THR A 121 13.10 0.43 -2.70
CA THR A 121 14.06 -0.22 -3.62
C THR A 121 13.95 0.27 -5.06
N SER A 122 12.81 0.86 -5.46
CA SER A 122 12.57 1.30 -6.84
C SER A 122 13.55 2.36 -7.36
N GLN A 123 14.14 3.18 -6.48
CA GLN A 123 14.94 4.37 -6.82
C GLN A 123 14.21 5.41 -7.71
N THR A 124 12.90 5.28 -7.90
CA THR A 124 12.06 6.17 -8.73
C THR A 124 11.76 7.49 -8.03
N TYR A 125 11.68 7.47 -6.69
CA TYR A 125 11.23 8.59 -5.85
C TYR A 125 12.34 9.12 -4.95
N ASP A 126 12.32 10.42 -4.72
CA ASP A 126 13.23 11.11 -3.80
C ASP A 126 12.63 11.15 -2.38
N LEU A 127 11.29 11.25 -2.28
CA LEU A 127 10.52 11.29 -1.05
C LEU A 127 9.37 10.28 -1.08
N LEU A 128 9.23 9.53 0.02
CA LEU A 128 8.08 8.70 0.31
C LEU A 128 7.35 9.29 1.53
N VAL A 129 6.08 9.67 1.35
CA VAL A 129 5.18 10.04 2.45
C VAL A 129 4.21 8.89 2.66
N VAL A 130 4.07 8.46 3.92
CA VAL A 130 3.28 7.29 4.27
C VAL A 130 2.17 7.72 5.22
N ASP A 131 0.95 7.52 4.76
CA ASP A 131 -0.28 7.68 5.51
C ASP A 131 -0.61 6.36 6.23
N LEU A 132 -0.03 6.18 7.42
CA LEU A 132 -0.16 4.94 8.22
C LEU A 132 -1.59 4.72 8.70
N PRO A 133 -2.06 3.50 8.99
CA PRO A 133 -3.37 3.33 9.64
C PRO A 133 -3.43 4.02 11.02
N PRO A 134 -4.62 4.19 11.64
CA PRO A 134 -4.74 4.65 13.03
C PRO A 134 -3.73 3.97 13.96
N THR A 135 -3.16 4.73 14.91
CA THR A 135 -2.03 4.27 15.74
C THR A 135 -2.21 2.88 16.37
N PRO A 136 -3.37 2.48 16.92
CA PRO A 136 -3.53 1.13 17.47
C PRO A 136 -3.33 0.01 16.43
N GLN A 137 -3.71 0.25 15.18
CA GLN A 137 -3.51 -0.69 14.07
C GLN A 137 -2.08 -0.62 13.52
N ALA A 138 -1.48 0.57 13.50
CA ALA A 138 -0.10 0.74 13.04
C ALA A 138 0.96 0.11 13.98
N LEU A 139 0.59 -0.16 15.24
CA LEU A 139 1.47 -0.71 16.28
C LEU A 139 1.11 -2.14 16.70
N ALA A 140 0.01 -2.70 16.20
CA ALA A 140 -0.40 -4.08 16.46
C ALA A 140 0.52 -5.08 15.73
#